data_AF-T0ZYW0-F1
#
_entry.id   AF-T0ZYW0-F1
#
_cell.length_a   1.000
_cell.length_b   1.000
_cell.length_c   1.000
_cell.angle_alpha   90.00
_cell.angle_beta   90.00
_cell.angle_gamma   90.00
#
_symmetry.space_group_name_H-M   'P 1'
#
loop_
_entity.id
_entity.type
_entity.pdbx_description
1 polymer ?
#
loop_
_entity_poly.entity_id
_entity_poly.type
_entity_poly.pdbx_seq_one_letter_code
_entity_poly.pdbx_strand_id
1 'polypeptide(L)'
;YANPTHPGELTSVTNPDGNTTKFSYNNYKDLISTTSPLGQITTDSYNLDSELTSEVSPRGNVAGANPSLYTSYVTYNSLGLPIKIIDPLGDTTTYVYNKAGQLVSVVDPSGNKTTYVYNTAKQLIATVNPSGGKTTYTYGPRGNLISQTSPGNQTTTYSYGPLSNLDTSINPLGQTTNYSYGLDGELLSTILPNGQQTTYSYNNDYQLTDISYLGFPSSDISYSYSPLGQVLSQTNSSGTDTYSYDLAGLLTNTASPQGNLSYTYDQTGNIT
;
A
#
# COMPACT_ATOMS: atom_id res chain seq x y z
N TYR A 1 -15.52 -30.58 -34.31
CA TYR A 1 -15.06 -30.97 -32.96
C TYR A 1 -15.34 -29.81 -32.03
N ALA A 2 -16.44 -29.90 -31.29
CA ALA A 2 -16.84 -28.92 -30.29
C ALA A 2 -15.88 -29.05 -29.09
N ASN A 3 -15.22 -27.97 -28.70
CA ASN A 3 -14.38 -27.95 -27.51
C ASN A 3 -15.26 -27.58 -26.29
N PRO A 4 -15.34 -28.41 -25.23
CA PRO A 4 -16.22 -28.18 -24.10
C PRO A 4 -15.78 -26.96 -23.30
N THR A 5 -16.71 -26.10 -22.94
CA THR A 5 -16.56 -25.09 -21.88
C THR A 5 -16.18 -25.79 -20.58
N HIS A 6 -14.95 -25.60 -20.10
CA HIS A 6 -14.55 -26.06 -18.77
C HIS A 6 -15.07 -25.09 -17.70
N PRO A 7 -15.65 -25.57 -16.60
CA PRO A 7 -16.15 -24.73 -15.50
C PRO A 7 -14.98 -24.06 -14.77
N GLY A 8 -15.12 -22.78 -14.40
CA GLY A 8 -14.23 -22.12 -13.43
C GLY A 8 -13.77 -20.69 -13.75
N GLU A 9 -14.05 -20.15 -14.94
CA GLU A 9 -13.66 -18.78 -15.30
C GLU A 9 -14.81 -17.80 -15.12
N LEU A 10 -14.50 -16.68 -14.46
CA LEU A 10 -15.46 -15.63 -14.14
C LEU A 10 -15.78 -14.83 -15.41
N THR A 11 -16.89 -15.12 -16.09
CA THR A 11 -17.27 -14.40 -17.31
C THR A 11 -17.98 -13.07 -17.03
N SER A 12 -18.52 -12.91 -15.82
CA SER A 12 -19.12 -11.66 -15.36
C SER A 12 -19.28 -11.62 -13.84
N VAL A 13 -19.27 -10.41 -13.29
CA VAL A 13 -19.69 -10.12 -11.91
C VAL A 13 -20.78 -9.07 -11.95
N THR A 14 -21.86 -9.30 -11.23
CA THR A 14 -22.92 -8.32 -11.02
C THR A 14 -22.89 -7.91 -9.55
N ASN A 15 -22.69 -6.62 -9.29
CA ASN A 15 -22.83 -6.10 -7.93
C ASN A 15 -24.31 -6.13 -7.51
N PRO A 16 -24.64 -5.97 -6.23
CA PRO A 16 -26.04 -6.09 -5.81
C PRO A 16 -26.93 -4.92 -6.31
N ASP A 17 -26.34 -3.84 -6.84
CA ASP A 17 -27.06 -2.76 -7.55
C ASP A 17 -27.45 -3.14 -9.00
N GLY A 18 -27.09 -4.35 -9.45
CA GLY A 18 -27.32 -4.83 -10.81
C GLY A 18 -26.27 -4.41 -11.84
N ASN A 19 -25.24 -3.65 -11.44
CA ASN A 19 -24.14 -3.24 -12.31
C ASN A 19 -23.27 -4.45 -12.67
N THR A 20 -23.14 -4.73 -13.97
CA THR A 20 -22.48 -5.95 -14.46
C THR A 20 -21.16 -5.64 -15.18
N THR A 21 -20.07 -6.18 -14.68
CA THR A 21 -18.77 -6.23 -15.36
C THR A 21 -18.65 -7.56 -16.12
N LYS A 22 -18.15 -7.55 -17.36
CA LYS A 22 -17.94 -8.76 -18.18
C LYS A 22 -16.47 -8.96 -18.49
N PHE A 23 -16.08 -10.22 -18.65
CA PHE A 23 -14.71 -10.64 -18.93
C PHE A 23 -14.66 -11.57 -20.13
N SER A 24 -13.55 -11.55 -20.87
CA SER A 24 -13.27 -12.53 -21.93
C SER A 24 -11.82 -12.97 -21.85
N TYR A 25 -11.58 -14.23 -22.18
CA TYR A 25 -10.29 -14.89 -22.02
C TYR A 25 -9.81 -15.49 -23.34
N ASN A 26 -8.51 -15.59 -23.53
CA ASN A 26 -7.93 -16.37 -24.63
C ASN A 26 -7.92 -17.88 -24.29
N ASN A 27 -7.40 -18.72 -25.21
CA ASN A 27 -7.30 -20.17 -24.99
C ASN A 27 -6.28 -20.59 -23.90
N TYR A 28 -5.40 -19.68 -23.49
CA TYR A 28 -4.46 -19.85 -22.38
C TYR A 28 -5.02 -19.35 -21.05
N LYS A 29 -6.28 -18.87 -21.04
CA LYS A 29 -7.01 -18.33 -19.88
C LYS A 29 -6.51 -16.97 -19.41
N ASP A 30 -5.79 -16.24 -20.26
CA ASP A 30 -5.42 -14.86 -19.98
C ASP A 30 -6.63 -13.95 -20.26
N LEU A 31 -6.85 -12.97 -19.38
CA LEU A 31 -7.93 -12.00 -19.51
C LEU A 31 -7.63 -11.03 -20.66
N ILE A 32 -8.35 -11.13 -21.78
CA ILE A 32 -8.12 -10.29 -22.98
C ILE A 32 -9.10 -9.14 -23.11
N SER A 33 -10.19 -9.13 -22.35
CA SER A 33 -11.11 -8.00 -22.33
C SER A 33 -11.88 -7.90 -21.02
N THR A 34 -11.99 -6.66 -20.53
CA THR A 34 -12.91 -6.28 -19.46
C THR A 34 -13.88 -5.23 -19.99
N THR A 35 -15.18 -5.45 -19.80
CA THR A 35 -16.23 -4.45 -20.06
C THR A 35 -16.84 -4.02 -18.74
N SER A 36 -16.68 -2.75 -18.38
CA SER A 36 -17.28 -2.17 -17.17
C SER A 36 -18.82 -2.12 -17.27
N PRO A 37 -19.54 -1.87 -16.16
CA PRO A 37 -20.99 -1.68 -16.18
C PRO A 37 -21.46 -0.53 -17.08
N LEU A 38 -20.60 0.46 -17.32
CA LEU A 38 -20.86 1.59 -18.22
C LEU A 38 -20.60 1.25 -19.70
N GLY A 39 -20.22 0.02 -20.02
CA GLY A 39 -19.90 -0.43 -21.38
C GLY A 39 -18.51 -0.01 -21.86
N GLN A 40 -17.68 0.60 -21.01
CA GLN A 40 -16.28 0.92 -21.34
C GLN A 40 -15.45 -0.36 -21.41
N ILE A 41 -14.67 -0.53 -22.47
CA ILE A 41 -13.92 -1.76 -22.77
C ILE A 41 -12.42 -1.52 -22.63
N THR A 42 -11.74 -2.30 -21.81
CA THR A 42 -10.27 -2.46 -21.84
C THR A 42 -9.93 -3.76 -22.55
N THR A 43 -8.86 -3.77 -23.36
CA THR A 43 -8.37 -4.98 -24.03
C THR A 43 -6.89 -5.19 -23.79
N ASP A 44 -6.52 -6.46 -23.59
CA ASP A 44 -5.17 -6.87 -23.20
C ASP A 44 -4.61 -7.87 -24.21
N SER A 45 -3.30 -7.84 -24.40
CA SER A 45 -2.57 -8.85 -25.20
C SER A 45 -1.41 -9.41 -24.40
N TYR A 46 -1.09 -10.67 -24.64
CA TYR A 46 -0.10 -11.44 -23.87
C TYR A 46 0.91 -12.12 -24.79
N ASN A 47 2.11 -12.37 -24.29
CA ASN A 47 3.07 -13.26 -24.94
C ASN A 47 2.75 -14.74 -24.65
N LEU A 48 3.61 -15.66 -25.10
CA LEU A 48 3.43 -17.11 -24.90
C LEU A 48 3.60 -17.56 -23.44
N ASP A 49 4.23 -16.73 -22.61
CA ASP A 49 4.42 -16.97 -21.18
C ASP A 49 3.29 -16.35 -20.34
N SER A 50 2.19 -15.93 -20.97
CA SER A 50 1.03 -15.29 -20.33
C SER A 50 1.37 -13.95 -19.65
N GLU A 51 2.37 -13.23 -20.16
CA GLU A 51 2.76 -11.91 -19.66
C GLU A 51 2.14 -10.80 -20.52
N LEU A 52 1.55 -9.80 -19.88
CA LEU A 52 0.86 -8.68 -20.54
C LEU A 52 1.83 -7.87 -21.42
N THR A 53 1.66 -7.88 -22.74
CA THR A 53 2.49 -7.12 -23.69
C THR A 53 1.90 -5.77 -24.06
N SER A 54 0.57 -5.63 -24.00
CA SER A 54 -0.09 -4.35 -24.24
C SER A 54 -1.49 -4.28 -23.64
N GLU A 55 -1.88 -3.09 -23.22
CA GLU A 55 -3.22 -2.76 -22.74
C GLU A 55 -3.76 -1.57 -23.56
N VAL A 56 -4.97 -1.69 -24.09
CA VAL A 56 -5.69 -0.60 -24.75
C VAL A 56 -6.76 -0.08 -23.79
N SER A 57 -6.65 1.19 -23.40
CA SER A 57 -7.63 1.83 -22.53
C SER A 57 -9.01 1.97 -23.20
N PRO A 58 -10.10 2.25 -22.44
CA PRO A 58 -11.43 2.44 -23.00
C PRO A 58 -11.55 3.40 -24.18
N ARG A 59 -10.75 4.47 -24.17
CA ARG A 59 -10.73 5.46 -25.26
C ARG A 59 -10.18 4.90 -26.57
N GLY A 60 -9.33 3.88 -26.51
CA GLY A 60 -8.82 3.18 -27.70
C GLY A 60 -9.79 2.15 -28.27
N ASN A 61 -10.76 1.69 -27.48
CA ASN A 61 -11.74 0.68 -27.89
C ASN A 61 -13.07 1.27 -28.39
N VAL A 62 -13.18 2.60 -28.53
CA VAL A 62 -14.37 3.24 -29.12
C VAL A 62 -14.31 3.19 -30.65
N ALA A 63 -15.48 3.09 -31.30
CA ALA A 63 -15.56 3.07 -32.76
C ALA A 63 -14.94 4.34 -33.39
N GLY A 64 -14.03 4.15 -34.34
CA GLY A 64 -13.33 5.26 -35.03
C GLY A 64 -12.09 5.79 -34.29
N ALA A 65 -11.80 5.32 -33.08
CA ALA A 65 -10.51 5.59 -32.45
C ALA A 65 -9.38 4.86 -33.17
N ASN A 66 -8.17 5.40 -33.04
CA ASN A 66 -6.94 4.69 -33.35
C ASN A 66 -6.40 4.08 -32.05
N PRO A 67 -6.51 2.75 -31.82
CA PRO A 67 -6.08 2.12 -30.56
C PRO A 67 -4.64 2.41 -30.19
N SER A 68 -3.74 2.56 -31.17
CA SER A 68 -2.31 2.80 -30.92
C SER A 68 -2.01 4.07 -30.13
N LEU A 69 -2.88 5.09 -30.18
CA LEU A 69 -2.76 6.33 -29.40
C LEU A 69 -3.22 6.18 -27.93
N TYR A 70 -3.76 5.02 -27.59
CA TYR A 70 -4.38 4.70 -26.30
C TYR A 70 -3.85 3.39 -25.72
N THR A 71 -2.74 2.89 -26.28
CA THR A 71 -2.14 1.61 -25.94
C THR A 71 -0.87 1.81 -25.13
N SER A 72 -0.79 1.15 -23.98
CA SER A 72 0.45 0.98 -23.24
C SER A 72 1.12 -0.32 -23.69
N TYR A 73 2.46 -0.35 -23.75
CA TYR A 73 3.24 -1.53 -24.10
C TYR A 73 4.19 -1.91 -22.98
N VAL A 74 4.38 -3.22 -22.78
CA VAL A 74 5.36 -3.77 -21.83
C VAL A 74 6.21 -4.82 -22.52
N THR A 75 7.50 -4.82 -22.24
CA THR A 75 8.42 -5.88 -22.66
C THR A 75 9.16 -6.42 -21.45
N TYR A 76 9.48 -7.72 -21.47
CA TYR A 76 10.05 -8.44 -20.34
C TYR A 76 11.43 -9.01 -20.69
N ASN A 77 12.23 -9.29 -19.67
CA ASN A 77 13.41 -10.15 -19.80
C ASN A 77 13.03 -11.63 -19.62
N SER A 78 14.02 -12.52 -19.71
CA SER A 78 13.81 -13.97 -19.56
C SER A 78 13.42 -14.44 -18.15
N LEU A 79 13.33 -13.54 -17.16
CA LEU A 79 12.81 -13.82 -15.82
C LEU A 79 11.36 -13.34 -15.65
N GLY A 80 10.74 -12.84 -16.72
CA GLY A 80 9.40 -12.24 -16.68
C GLY A 80 9.34 -10.90 -15.96
N LEU A 81 10.47 -10.18 -15.89
CA LEU A 81 10.53 -8.86 -15.27
C LEU A 81 10.47 -7.78 -16.35
N PRO A 82 9.63 -6.73 -16.17
CA PRO A 82 9.41 -5.71 -17.19
C PRO A 82 10.66 -4.86 -17.39
N ILE A 83 11.23 -4.82 -18.60
CA ILE A 83 12.44 -4.03 -18.93
C ILE A 83 12.13 -2.71 -19.63
N LYS A 84 10.93 -2.56 -20.20
CA LYS A 84 10.48 -1.34 -20.86
C LYS A 84 8.97 -1.25 -20.79
N ILE A 85 8.48 -0.09 -20.35
CA ILE A 85 7.07 0.31 -20.43
C ILE A 85 7.00 1.55 -21.31
N ILE A 86 6.07 1.56 -22.26
CA ILE A 86 5.74 2.72 -23.09
C ILE A 86 4.29 3.05 -22.80
N ASP A 87 4.00 4.26 -22.36
CA ASP A 87 2.63 4.70 -22.14
C ASP A 87 1.95 5.12 -23.47
N PRO A 88 0.64 5.45 -23.47
CA PRO A 88 -0.04 5.87 -24.69
C PRO A 88 0.46 7.17 -25.33
N LEU A 89 1.18 8.01 -24.58
CA LEU A 89 1.81 9.23 -25.09
C LEU A 89 3.16 8.95 -25.75
N GLY A 90 3.67 7.72 -25.65
CA GLY A 90 4.99 7.31 -26.12
C GLY A 90 6.09 7.50 -25.07
N ASP A 91 5.74 7.95 -23.86
CA ASP A 91 6.69 8.15 -22.78
C ASP A 91 7.21 6.79 -22.31
N THR A 92 8.53 6.67 -22.27
CA THR A 92 9.20 5.39 -22.06
C THR A 92 9.88 5.34 -20.70
N THR A 93 9.55 4.35 -19.90
CA THR A 93 10.30 3.98 -18.69
C THR A 93 11.07 2.68 -18.94
N THR A 94 12.35 2.63 -18.56
CA THR A 94 13.18 1.42 -18.69
C THR A 94 13.69 0.93 -17.36
N TYR A 95 13.83 -0.39 -17.24
CA TYR A 95 14.26 -1.06 -16.02
C TYR A 95 15.40 -2.02 -16.32
N VAL A 96 16.38 -2.07 -15.42
CA VAL A 96 17.51 -2.99 -15.50
C VAL A 96 17.54 -3.81 -14.22
N TYR A 97 17.66 -5.13 -14.37
CA TYR A 97 17.74 -6.07 -13.26
C TYR A 97 19.08 -6.79 -13.26
N ASN A 98 19.55 -7.19 -12.09
CA ASN A 98 20.68 -8.11 -11.98
C ASN A 98 20.22 -9.57 -12.23
N LYS A 99 21.18 -10.51 -12.25
CA LYS A 99 20.89 -11.95 -12.46
C LYS A 99 19.99 -12.58 -11.39
N ALA A 100 19.87 -11.96 -10.22
CA ALA A 100 18.98 -12.41 -9.14
C ALA A 100 17.58 -11.79 -9.23
N GLY A 101 17.27 -11.05 -10.30
CA GLY A 101 15.98 -10.39 -10.50
C GLY A 101 15.79 -9.10 -9.70
N GLN A 102 16.84 -8.53 -9.11
CA GLN A 102 16.73 -7.28 -8.33
C GLN A 102 16.92 -6.08 -9.25
N LEU A 103 16.05 -5.08 -9.12
CA LEU A 103 16.09 -3.83 -9.91
C LEU A 103 17.35 -3.05 -9.57
N VAL A 104 18.25 -2.84 -10.53
CA VAL A 104 19.51 -2.08 -10.35
C VAL A 104 19.45 -0.68 -10.95
N SER A 105 18.53 -0.43 -11.89
CA SER A 105 18.34 0.89 -12.47
C SER A 105 16.93 1.07 -13.01
N VAL A 106 16.39 2.27 -12.85
CA VAL A 106 15.22 2.76 -13.59
C VAL A 106 15.58 4.07 -14.28
N VAL A 107 15.11 4.26 -15.52
CA VAL A 107 15.19 5.52 -16.25
C VAL A 107 13.77 5.95 -16.59
N ASP A 108 13.36 7.12 -16.11
CA ASP A 108 12.04 7.69 -16.38
C ASP A 108 11.96 8.28 -17.81
N PRO A 109 10.76 8.71 -18.27
CA PRO A 109 10.60 9.29 -19.61
C PRO A 109 11.40 10.58 -19.84
N SER A 110 11.74 11.30 -18.77
CA SER A 110 12.58 12.50 -18.84
C SER A 110 14.08 12.17 -18.93
N GLY A 111 14.45 10.89 -18.94
CA GLY A 111 15.84 10.42 -18.97
C GLY A 111 16.52 10.43 -17.60
N ASN A 112 15.77 10.69 -16.52
CA ASN A 112 16.33 10.70 -15.17
C ASN A 112 16.57 9.27 -14.69
N LYS A 113 17.81 8.99 -14.32
CA LYS A 113 18.25 7.66 -13.89
C LYS A 113 18.34 7.55 -12.39
N THR A 114 17.65 6.57 -11.81
CA THR A 114 17.85 6.14 -10.40
C THR A 114 18.50 4.77 -10.38
N THR A 115 19.49 4.56 -9.52
CA THR A 115 20.19 3.27 -9.38
C THR A 115 20.10 2.72 -7.97
N TYR A 116 20.19 1.38 -7.87
CA TYR A 116 20.03 0.62 -6.64
C TYR A 116 21.19 -0.37 -6.50
N VAL A 117 21.75 -0.47 -5.31
CA VAL A 117 22.88 -1.36 -5.00
C VAL A 117 22.47 -2.28 -3.87
N TYR A 118 22.74 -3.58 -4.03
CA TYR A 118 22.41 -4.60 -3.05
C TYR A 118 23.66 -5.30 -2.52
N ASN A 119 23.60 -5.76 -1.27
CA ASN A 119 24.61 -6.67 -0.72
C ASN A 119 24.34 -8.14 -1.11
N THR A 120 25.22 -9.04 -0.69
CA THR A 120 25.10 -10.49 -0.94
C THR A 120 23.89 -11.13 -0.26
N ALA A 121 23.37 -10.52 0.81
CA ALA A 121 22.12 -10.91 1.47
C ALA A 121 20.86 -10.35 0.78
N LYS A 122 21.01 -9.77 -0.43
CA LYS A 122 19.93 -9.18 -1.24
C LYS A 122 19.27 -7.94 -0.60
N GLN A 123 19.92 -7.29 0.36
CA GLN A 123 19.43 -6.07 1.01
C GLN A 123 19.92 -4.83 0.26
N LEU A 124 19.08 -3.80 0.14
CA LEU A 124 19.39 -2.54 -0.54
C LEU A 124 20.36 -1.71 0.31
N ILE A 125 21.59 -1.53 -0.13
CA ILE A 125 22.64 -0.78 0.61
C ILE A 125 22.90 0.62 0.07
N ALA A 126 22.45 0.93 -1.14
CA ALA A 126 22.47 2.30 -1.64
C ALA A 126 21.42 2.57 -2.71
N THR A 127 20.92 3.80 -2.73
CA THR A 127 20.19 4.39 -3.86
C THR A 127 20.92 5.65 -4.32
N VAL A 128 20.97 5.86 -5.64
CA VAL A 128 21.51 7.10 -6.21
C VAL A 128 20.42 7.70 -7.07
N ASN A 129 19.99 8.90 -6.73
CA ASN A 129 18.96 9.64 -7.46
C ASN A 129 19.57 10.29 -8.74
N PRO A 130 18.72 10.86 -9.61
CA PRO A 130 19.17 11.46 -10.87
C PRO A 130 20.14 12.64 -10.71
N SER A 131 20.08 13.37 -9.59
CA SER A 131 21.01 14.46 -9.28
C SER A 131 22.34 13.99 -8.69
N GLY A 132 22.58 12.67 -8.58
CA GLY A 132 23.77 12.08 -7.99
C GLY A 132 23.74 12.01 -6.46
N GLY A 133 22.65 12.44 -5.83
CA GLY A 133 22.41 12.28 -4.40
C GLY A 133 22.34 10.81 -4.03
N LYS A 134 23.28 10.37 -3.18
CA LYS A 134 23.38 8.99 -2.70
C LYS A 134 22.79 8.85 -1.30
N THR A 135 21.85 7.94 -1.14
CA THR A 135 21.40 7.44 0.17
C THR A 135 22.03 6.07 0.40
N THR A 136 22.51 5.79 1.61
CA THR A 136 23.08 4.49 1.98
C THR A 136 22.38 3.89 3.19
N TYR A 137 22.40 2.56 3.26
CA TYR A 137 21.73 1.77 4.28
C TYR A 137 22.70 0.74 4.84
N THR A 138 22.77 0.64 6.16
CA THR A 138 23.58 -0.37 6.86
C THR A 138 22.67 -1.25 7.69
N TYR A 139 22.82 -2.57 7.56
CA TYR A 139 22.03 -3.54 8.29
C TYR A 139 22.88 -4.24 9.36
N GLY A 140 22.26 -4.52 10.49
CA GLY A 140 22.86 -5.31 11.56
C GLY A 140 22.81 -6.81 11.28
N PRO A 141 23.42 -7.64 12.15
CA PRO A 141 23.49 -9.09 11.95
C PRO A 141 22.13 -9.81 11.88
N ARG A 142 21.08 -9.26 12.51
CA ARG A 142 19.71 -9.81 12.43
C ARG A 142 18.92 -9.30 11.22
N GLY A 143 19.56 -8.55 10.32
CA GLY A 143 18.95 -8.02 9.11
C GLY A 143 18.16 -6.72 9.30
N ASN A 144 18.08 -6.19 10.52
CA ASN A 144 17.47 -4.90 10.84
C ASN A 144 18.32 -3.72 10.36
N LEU A 145 17.70 -2.63 9.90
CA LEU A 145 18.38 -1.42 9.42
C LEU A 145 18.96 -0.64 10.61
N ILE A 146 20.28 -0.56 10.77
CA ILE A 146 20.92 0.13 11.89
C ILE A 146 21.39 1.55 11.55
N SER A 147 21.50 1.88 10.27
CA SER A 147 21.83 3.24 9.84
C SER A 147 21.32 3.54 8.45
N GLN A 148 20.80 4.75 8.27
CA GLN A 148 20.50 5.36 6.98
C GLN A 148 21.26 6.68 6.87
N THR A 149 22.00 6.88 5.79
CA THR A 149 22.66 8.17 5.51
C THR A 149 22.14 8.75 4.21
N SER A 150 21.45 9.87 4.30
CA SER A 150 20.91 10.63 3.15
C SER A 150 21.99 11.55 2.54
N PRO A 151 21.75 12.11 1.33
CA PRO A 151 22.65 13.08 0.73
C PRO A 151 23.00 14.23 1.69
N GLY A 152 24.25 14.68 1.65
CA GLY A 152 24.77 15.66 2.61
C GLY A 152 25.22 15.07 3.95
N ASN A 153 25.47 13.75 4.02
CA ASN A 153 25.94 13.04 5.23
C ASN A 153 24.98 13.17 6.43
N GLN A 154 23.68 13.27 6.15
CA GLN A 154 22.66 13.30 7.18
C GLN A 154 22.33 11.87 7.59
N THR A 155 22.88 11.44 8.72
CA THR A 155 22.76 10.06 9.21
C THR A 155 21.72 9.93 10.31
N THR A 156 20.79 9.00 10.12
CA THR A 156 19.91 8.49 11.18
C THR A 156 20.40 7.10 11.59
N THR A 157 20.50 6.82 12.89
CA THR A 157 20.86 5.49 13.41
C THR A 157 19.73 4.89 14.21
N TYR A 158 19.67 3.56 14.22
CA TYR A 158 18.63 2.78 14.88
C TYR A 158 19.26 1.69 15.74
N SER A 159 18.74 1.52 16.96
CA SER A 159 19.06 0.41 17.84
C SER A 159 17.82 -0.44 18.05
N TYR A 160 18.01 -1.71 18.39
CA TYR A 160 16.92 -2.67 18.50
C TYR A 160 17.10 -3.54 19.71
N GLY A 161 16.00 -3.78 20.44
CA GLY A 161 15.95 -4.70 21.55
C GLY A 161 16.11 -6.17 21.15
N PRO A 162 16.07 -7.10 22.12
CA PRO A 162 16.26 -8.54 21.89
C PRO A 162 15.25 -9.16 20.92
N LEU A 163 14.01 -8.67 20.92
CA LEU A 163 12.93 -9.12 20.03
C LEU A 163 12.94 -8.42 18.66
N SER A 164 14.00 -7.66 18.33
CA SER A 164 14.13 -6.86 17.10
C SER A 164 13.09 -5.76 16.94
N ASN A 165 12.43 -5.36 18.04
CA ASN A 165 11.68 -4.10 18.11
C ASN A 165 12.66 -2.92 18.19
N LEU A 166 12.29 -1.79 17.58
CA LEU A 166 13.09 -0.57 17.60
C LEU A 166 13.23 -0.09 19.05
N ASP A 167 14.43 0.21 19.53
CA ASP A 167 14.64 0.70 20.90
C ASP A 167 14.90 2.21 20.88
N THR A 168 15.82 2.65 20.02
CA THR A 168 16.11 4.07 19.83
C THR A 168 16.27 4.43 18.37
N SER A 169 15.84 5.64 17.99
CA SER A 169 16.28 6.31 16.77
C SER A 169 17.02 7.61 17.11
N ILE A 170 18.13 7.87 16.42
CA ILE A 170 18.92 9.10 16.58
C ILE A 170 18.96 9.78 15.23
N ASN A 171 18.44 11.00 15.15
CA ASN A 171 18.37 11.77 13.90
C ASN A 171 19.73 12.43 13.55
N PRO A 172 19.88 13.08 12.38
CA PRO A 172 21.13 13.73 11.97
C PRO A 172 21.61 14.86 12.89
N LEU A 173 20.73 15.40 13.74
CA LEU A 173 21.06 16.42 14.74
C LEU A 173 21.52 15.80 16.08
N GLY A 174 21.63 14.47 16.17
CA GLY A 174 21.98 13.75 17.39
C GLY A 174 20.83 13.67 18.40
N GLN A 175 19.60 13.98 17.98
CA GLN A 175 18.43 13.94 18.85
C GLN A 175 17.84 12.54 18.90
N THR A 176 17.58 12.04 20.11
CA THR A 176 17.14 10.67 20.36
C THR A 176 15.64 10.57 20.59
N THR A 177 14.97 9.67 19.88
CA THR A 177 13.63 9.19 20.21
C THR A 177 13.75 7.76 20.74
N ASN A 178 13.14 7.49 21.89
CA ASN A 178 13.12 6.16 22.51
C ASN A 178 11.74 5.53 22.35
N TYR A 179 11.73 4.20 22.23
CA TYR A 179 10.52 3.41 22.08
C TYR A 179 10.55 2.25 23.07
N SER A 180 9.39 1.88 23.61
CA SER A 180 9.25 0.66 24.41
C SER A 180 8.14 -0.19 23.87
N TYR A 181 8.31 -1.51 23.93
CA TYR A 181 7.36 -2.48 23.41
C TYR A 181 7.01 -3.51 24.47
N GLY A 182 5.81 -4.05 24.37
CA GLY A 182 5.43 -5.24 25.12
C GLY A 182 5.96 -6.52 24.49
N LEU A 183 5.56 -7.67 25.05
CA LEU A 183 6.11 -8.96 24.66
C LEU A 183 5.64 -9.42 23.28
N ASP A 184 4.47 -8.94 22.84
CA ASP A 184 3.84 -9.33 21.59
C ASP A 184 4.09 -8.29 20.47
N GLY A 185 4.92 -7.28 20.75
CA GLY A 185 5.36 -6.27 19.80
C GLY A 185 4.48 -5.02 19.72
N GLU A 186 3.53 -4.87 20.63
CA GLU A 186 2.74 -3.67 20.83
C GLU A 186 3.61 -2.51 21.33
N LEU A 187 3.47 -1.33 20.74
CA LEU A 187 4.24 -0.13 21.13
C LEU A 187 3.65 0.44 22.41
N LEU A 188 4.35 0.37 23.53
CA LEU A 188 3.87 0.86 24.83
C LEU A 188 4.19 2.33 25.09
N SER A 189 5.30 2.85 24.56
CA SER A 189 5.63 4.27 24.71
C SER A 189 6.58 4.78 23.64
N THR A 190 6.49 6.09 23.38
CA THR A 190 7.44 6.87 22.60
C THR A 190 7.87 8.09 23.41
N ILE A 191 9.18 8.33 23.52
CA ILE A 191 9.75 9.51 24.18
C ILE A 191 10.52 10.30 23.14
N LEU A 192 10.02 11.48 22.80
CA LEU A 192 10.64 12.41 21.86
C LEU A 192 11.88 13.09 22.47
N PRO A 193 12.77 13.69 21.64
CA PRO A 193 13.99 14.33 22.14
C PRO A 193 13.77 15.47 23.13
N ASN A 194 12.60 16.12 23.10
CA ASN A 194 12.21 17.18 24.03
C ASN A 194 11.63 16.64 25.36
N GLY A 195 11.63 15.31 25.56
CA GLY A 195 11.08 14.65 26.74
C GLY A 195 9.56 14.44 26.71
N GLN A 196 8.87 14.84 25.64
CA GLN A 196 7.44 14.51 25.49
C GLN A 196 7.27 13.01 25.34
N GLN A 197 6.48 12.42 26.23
CA GLN A 197 6.18 11.01 26.24
C GLN A 197 4.72 10.77 25.88
N THR A 198 4.49 9.85 24.95
CA THR A 198 3.19 9.26 24.67
C THR A 198 3.22 7.81 25.10
N THR A 199 2.21 7.36 25.83
CA THR A 199 2.03 5.96 26.22
C THR A 199 0.78 5.39 25.58
N TYR A 200 0.81 4.09 25.27
CA TYR A 200 -0.29 3.38 24.64
C TYR A 200 -0.68 2.17 25.47
N SER A 201 -1.97 1.97 25.64
CA SER A 201 -2.54 0.79 26.32
C SER A 201 -3.36 -0.04 25.34
N TYR A 202 -3.42 -1.34 25.58
CA TYR A 202 -4.13 -2.27 24.72
C TYR A 202 -4.99 -3.22 25.54
N ASN A 203 -6.10 -3.67 24.95
CA ASN A 203 -6.87 -4.78 25.50
C ASN A 203 -6.22 -6.14 25.15
N ASN A 204 -6.81 -7.23 25.62
CA ASN A 204 -6.30 -8.60 25.39
C ASN A 204 -6.36 -9.04 23.92
N ASP A 205 -7.13 -8.35 23.07
CA ASP A 205 -7.20 -8.57 21.63
C ASP A 205 -6.20 -7.66 20.86
N TYR A 206 -5.25 -7.03 21.58
CA TYR A 206 -4.23 -6.11 21.06
C TYR A 206 -4.80 -4.87 20.35
N GLN A 207 -6.00 -4.46 20.74
CA GLN A 207 -6.63 -3.23 20.26
C GLN A 207 -6.27 -2.07 21.18
N LEU A 208 -5.90 -0.93 20.60
CA LEU A 208 -5.48 0.27 21.31
C LEU A 208 -6.63 0.83 22.15
N THR A 209 -6.53 0.80 23.48
CA THR A 209 -7.58 1.33 24.36
C THR A 209 -7.31 2.75 24.79
N ASP A 210 -6.05 3.14 24.97
CA ASP A 210 -5.71 4.45 25.51
C ASP A 210 -4.43 5.00 24.88
N ILE A 211 -4.41 6.30 24.66
CA ILE A 211 -3.23 7.10 24.33
C ILE A 211 -3.13 8.18 25.40
N SER A 212 -2.07 8.18 26.20
CA SER A 212 -1.85 9.21 27.21
C SER A 212 -0.64 10.06 26.89
N TYR A 213 -0.74 11.36 27.19
CA TYR A 213 0.34 12.33 26.96
C TYR A 213 0.88 12.81 28.31
N LEU A 214 2.17 12.57 28.55
CA LEU A 214 2.80 12.96 29.82
C LEU A 214 2.66 14.46 30.06
N GLY A 215 2.12 14.83 31.22
CA GLY A 215 1.88 16.21 31.62
C GLY A 215 0.58 16.82 31.11
N PHE A 216 -0.24 16.07 30.35
CA PHE A 216 -1.52 16.54 29.81
C PHE A 216 -2.64 15.50 29.98
N PRO A 217 -3.13 15.24 31.20
CA PRO A 217 -4.16 14.22 31.44
C PRO A 217 -5.47 14.47 30.66
N SER A 218 -5.78 15.73 30.36
CA SER A 218 -6.97 16.12 29.60
C SER A 218 -6.85 15.86 28.09
N SER A 219 -5.67 15.48 27.60
CA SER A 219 -5.40 15.21 26.18
C SER A 219 -5.39 13.73 25.85
N ASP A 220 -5.67 12.88 26.84
CA ASP A 220 -5.75 11.44 26.67
C ASP A 220 -6.88 11.08 25.69
N ILE A 221 -6.62 10.07 24.87
CA ILE A 221 -7.58 9.53 23.91
C ILE A 221 -7.89 8.12 24.35
N SER A 222 -9.18 7.76 24.48
CA SER A 222 -9.58 6.39 24.79
C SER A 222 -10.55 5.81 23.78
N TYR A 223 -10.50 4.50 23.62
CA TYR A 223 -11.32 3.73 22.68
C TYR A 223 -12.04 2.60 23.40
N SER A 224 -13.24 2.27 22.92
CA SER A 224 -13.92 1.03 23.25
C SER A 224 -14.30 0.27 21.99
N TYR A 225 -14.45 -1.04 22.12
CA TYR A 225 -14.64 -1.94 20.99
C TYR A 225 -15.80 -2.90 21.23
N SER A 226 -16.47 -3.28 20.15
CA SER A 226 -17.41 -4.39 20.13
C SER A 226 -16.65 -5.73 20.20
N PRO A 227 -17.30 -6.85 20.52
CA PRO A 227 -16.68 -8.18 20.45
C PRO A 227 -16.15 -8.57 19.05
N LEU A 228 -16.60 -7.89 17.99
CA LEU A 228 -16.11 -8.07 16.62
C LEU A 228 -14.94 -7.12 16.29
N GLY A 229 -14.49 -6.34 17.27
CA GLY A 229 -13.38 -5.41 17.14
C GLY A 229 -13.72 -4.07 16.48
N GLN A 230 -15.00 -3.74 16.33
CA GLN A 230 -15.42 -2.44 15.78
C GLN A 230 -15.35 -1.36 16.87
N VAL A 231 -14.87 -0.16 16.54
CA VAL A 231 -14.80 0.96 17.50
C VAL A 231 -16.21 1.38 17.90
N LEU A 232 -16.57 1.27 19.17
CA LEU A 232 -17.86 1.72 19.72
C LEU A 232 -17.81 3.15 20.25
N SER A 233 -16.67 3.59 20.76
CA SER A 233 -16.49 4.96 21.17
C SER A 233 -15.05 5.42 21.04
N GLN A 234 -14.87 6.72 20.83
CA GLN A 234 -13.61 7.42 20.97
C GLN A 234 -13.83 8.63 21.88
N THR A 235 -13.05 8.78 22.94
CA THR A 235 -13.09 9.96 23.83
C THR A 235 -11.79 10.71 23.74
N ASN A 236 -11.84 12.04 23.66
CA ASN A 236 -10.67 12.91 23.77
C ASN A 236 -11.04 14.21 24.52
N SER A 237 -10.15 15.20 24.52
CA SER A 237 -10.38 16.51 25.15
C SER A 237 -11.62 17.26 24.65
N SER A 238 -12.09 16.96 23.43
CA SER A 238 -13.25 17.60 22.80
C SER A 238 -14.57 16.90 23.12
N GLY A 239 -14.53 15.73 23.75
CA GLY A 239 -15.67 14.93 24.17
C GLY A 239 -15.64 13.51 23.62
N THR A 240 -16.80 12.84 23.64
CA THR A 240 -16.93 11.42 23.25
C THR A 240 -17.75 11.30 21.97
N ASP A 241 -17.15 10.67 20.98
CA ASP A 241 -17.82 10.16 19.80
C ASP A 241 -18.23 8.70 20.05
N THR A 242 -19.44 8.32 19.62
CA THR A 242 -19.94 6.94 19.70
C THR A 242 -20.44 6.45 18.36
N TYR A 243 -20.27 5.16 18.12
CA TYR A 243 -20.56 4.50 16.85
C TYR A 243 -21.42 3.26 17.09
N SER A 244 -22.47 3.13 16.30
CA SER A 244 -23.33 1.94 16.30
C SER A 244 -23.26 1.25 14.96
N TYR A 245 -23.36 -0.08 14.95
CA TYR A 245 -23.31 -0.89 13.75
C TYR A 245 -24.52 -1.82 13.68
N ASP A 246 -24.91 -2.19 12.47
CA ASP A 246 -25.87 -3.28 12.26
C ASP A 246 -25.20 -4.66 12.36
N LEU A 247 -25.99 -5.72 12.17
CA LEU A 247 -25.52 -7.11 12.20
C LEU A 247 -24.58 -7.48 11.05
N ALA A 248 -24.60 -6.72 9.95
CA ALA A 248 -23.66 -6.89 8.83
C ALA A 248 -22.34 -6.13 9.08
N GLY A 249 -22.28 -5.36 10.16
CA GLY A 249 -21.12 -4.56 10.55
C GLY A 249 -21.06 -3.17 9.90
N LEU A 250 -22.15 -2.72 9.25
CA LEU A 250 -22.23 -1.39 8.66
C LEU A 250 -22.56 -0.34 9.73
N LEU A 251 -21.92 0.82 9.64
CA LEU A 251 -22.05 1.91 10.60
C LEU A 251 -23.42 2.58 10.51
N THR A 252 -24.32 2.37 11.45
CA THR A 252 -25.68 2.92 11.42
C THR A 252 -25.82 4.28 12.08
N ASN A 253 -24.92 4.65 12.99
CA ASN A 253 -24.99 5.93 13.69
C ASN A 253 -23.62 6.41 14.17
N THR A 254 -23.39 7.72 14.07
CA THR A 254 -22.33 8.44 14.80
C THR A 254 -22.95 9.51 15.68
N ALA A 255 -22.61 9.56 16.95
CA ALA A 255 -22.99 10.67 17.84
C ALA A 255 -21.75 11.33 18.43
N SER A 256 -21.69 12.66 18.35
CA SER A 256 -20.58 13.49 18.82
C SER A 256 -21.12 14.69 19.61
N PRO A 257 -20.28 15.41 20.38
CA PRO A 257 -20.67 16.69 20.99
C PRO A 257 -21.11 17.75 19.97
N GLN A 258 -20.72 17.61 18.70
CA GLN A 258 -21.07 18.54 17.62
C GLN A 258 -22.35 18.14 16.87
N GLY A 259 -22.89 16.94 17.12
CA GLY A 259 -24.12 16.47 16.51
C GLY A 259 -24.12 14.97 16.19
N ASN A 260 -25.27 14.49 15.72
CA ASN A 260 -25.51 13.09 15.42
C ASN A 260 -25.80 12.91 13.92
N LEU A 261 -25.28 11.83 13.34
CA LEU A 261 -25.59 11.37 11.99
C LEU A 261 -26.08 9.93 12.08
N SER A 262 -27.11 9.62 11.29
CA SER A 262 -27.61 8.26 11.14
C SER A 262 -27.56 7.87 9.67
N TYR A 263 -27.23 6.60 9.42
CA TYR A 263 -27.03 6.05 8.10
C TYR A 263 -27.99 4.87 7.91
N THR A 264 -28.71 4.89 6.81
CA THR A 264 -29.45 3.74 6.30
C THR A 264 -28.73 3.21 5.07
N TYR A 265 -28.79 1.90 4.89
CA TYR A 265 -28.13 1.23 3.78
C TYR A 265 -29.16 0.47 2.95
N ASP A 266 -28.96 0.46 1.64
CA ASP A 266 -29.62 -0.51 0.78
C ASP A 266 -29.04 -1.92 1.01
N GLN A 267 -29.57 -2.92 0.28
CA GLN A 267 -29.12 -4.31 0.40
C GLN A 267 -27.66 -4.54 -0.04
N THR A 268 -27.01 -3.52 -0.58
CA THR A 268 -25.71 -3.59 -1.23
C THR A 268 -24.63 -2.86 -0.40
N GLY A 269 -25.06 -2.15 0.65
CA GLY A 269 -24.21 -1.44 1.58
C GLY A 269 -23.99 0.03 1.18
N ASN A 270 -24.76 0.58 0.24
CA ASN A 270 -24.70 2.00 -0.10
C ASN A 270 -25.58 2.82 0.84
N ILE A 271 -25.13 4.01 1.23
CA ILE A 271 -25.89 4.93 2.07
C ILE A 271 -27.11 5.46 1.28
N THR A 272 -28.29 5.38 1.89
CA THR A 272 -29.58 5.88 1.38
C THR A 272 -30.18 6.95 2.28
#